data_AF-A0A2V1CC56-F1
#
_entry.id   AF-A0A2V1CC56-F1
#
_cell.length_a   1.000
_cell.length_b   1.000
_cell.length_c   1.000
_cell.angle_alpha   90.00
_cell.angle_beta   90.00
_cell.angle_gamma   90.00
#
_symmetry.space_group_name_H-M   'P 1'
#
loop_
_entity.id
_entity.type
_entity.pdbx_description
1 polymer ?
#
loop_
_entity_poly.entity_id
_entity_poly.type
_entity_poly.pdbx_seq_one_letter_code
_entity_poly.pdbx_strand_id
1 'polypeptide(L)'
;MVNADVPHDPAKALEYKESGNKCFQAGDYVQAEALYSKAINHDPSNPLLYTNRSMALLKLHLYPRVILDTRHAISLLPHNMKAYFQLAQAQIALGDPSSALTSAKKAHEFCVEECMSGGKGASSIGPITELVLRAKKEDWERKVPDWCVDDITFSVMLDPTKTGQSYDRSSIMEHLRRSPTDPLTREPLQVSDLRPNLALRAACEEFLQENGWAVDW
;
A
#
# COMPACT_ATOMS: atom_id res chain seq x y z
N MET A 1 11.38 20.41 3.11
CA MET A 1 11.84 21.07 4.35
C MET A 1 11.02 22.33 4.51
N VAL A 2 10.31 22.48 5.63
CA VAL A 2 9.58 23.72 5.96
C VAL A 2 10.66 24.74 6.33
N ASN A 3 10.74 25.86 5.61
CA ASN A 3 11.71 26.91 5.92
C ASN A 3 11.30 27.60 7.22
N ALA A 4 12.17 27.56 8.23
CA ALA A 4 11.93 28.11 9.57
C ALA A 4 11.85 29.65 9.62
N ASP A 5 12.06 30.33 8.50
CA ASP A 5 12.13 31.80 8.41
C ASP A 5 10.85 32.46 7.89
N VAL A 6 9.81 31.68 7.60
CA VAL A 6 8.54 32.22 7.09
C VAL A 6 7.58 32.46 8.26
N PRO A 7 7.15 33.71 8.53
CA PRO A 7 6.21 33.99 9.61
C PRO A 7 4.89 33.23 9.42
N HIS A 8 4.37 32.69 10.52
CA HIS A 8 3.04 32.10 10.54
C HIS A 8 2.00 33.16 10.22
N ASP A 9 1.29 32.98 9.10
CA ASP A 9 0.29 33.93 8.59
C ASP A 9 -0.85 33.15 7.91
N PRO A 10 -1.91 32.81 8.65
CA PRO A 10 -3.05 32.05 8.11
C PRO A 10 -3.77 32.78 6.96
N ALA A 11 -3.79 34.11 6.94
CA ALA A 11 -4.46 34.88 5.89
C ALA A 11 -3.68 34.76 4.58
N LYS A 12 -2.35 34.87 4.65
CA LYS A 12 -1.46 34.66 3.51
C LYS A 12 -1.44 33.21 3.05
N ALA A 13 -1.52 32.25 3.97
CA ALA A 13 -1.71 30.84 3.62
C ALA A 13 -3.01 30.63 2.81
N LEU A 14 -4.10 31.27 3.23
CA LEU A 14 -5.38 31.20 2.54
C LEU A 14 -5.31 31.81 1.13
N GLU A 15 -4.62 32.94 0.94
CA GLU A 15 -4.41 33.56 -0.36
C GLU A 15 -3.65 32.64 -1.33
N TYR A 16 -2.55 32.03 -0.86
CA TYR A 16 -1.81 31.06 -1.65
C TYR A 16 -2.63 29.81 -1.96
N LYS A 17 -3.45 29.34 -1.01
CA LYS A 17 -4.37 28.22 -1.22
C LYS A 17 -5.40 28.54 -2.30
N GLU A 18 -6.04 29.72 -2.28
CA GLU A 18 -6.99 30.10 -3.32
C GLU A 18 -6.34 30.31 -4.69
N SER A 19 -5.11 30.85 -4.71
CA SER A 19 -4.32 30.93 -5.95
C SER A 19 -3.99 29.54 -6.48
N GLY A 20 -3.62 28.61 -5.61
CA GLY A 20 -3.38 27.20 -5.95
C GLY A 20 -4.65 26.52 -6.49
N ASN A 21 -5.81 26.79 -5.90
CA ASN A 21 -7.10 26.30 -6.38
C ASN A 21 -7.38 26.75 -7.82
N LYS A 22 -7.09 28.02 -8.16
CA LYS A 22 -7.25 28.54 -9.52
C LYS A 22 -6.34 27.83 -10.52
N CYS A 23 -5.06 27.65 -10.19
CA CYS A 23 -4.12 26.89 -11.02
C CYS A 23 -4.58 25.43 -11.19
N PHE A 24 -5.05 24.80 -10.11
CA PHE A 24 -5.57 23.43 -10.15
C PHE A 24 -6.78 23.30 -11.08
N GLN A 25 -7.73 24.25 -11.01
CA GLN A 25 -8.89 24.30 -11.90
C GLN A 25 -8.50 24.55 -13.36
N ALA A 26 -7.43 25.31 -13.60
CA ALA A 26 -6.86 25.52 -14.93
C ALA A 26 -6.06 24.31 -15.46
N GLY A 27 -5.88 23.25 -14.65
CA GLY A 27 -5.09 22.07 -15.01
C GLY A 27 -3.57 22.24 -14.84
N ASP A 28 -3.10 23.39 -14.33
CA ASP A 28 -1.71 23.63 -14.00
C ASP A 28 -1.39 23.09 -12.60
N TYR A 29 -1.19 21.78 -12.53
CA TYR A 29 -0.94 21.08 -11.28
C TYR A 29 0.45 21.37 -10.69
N VAL A 30 1.42 21.71 -11.54
CA VAL A 30 2.79 22.07 -11.10
C VAL A 30 2.75 23.38 -10.34
N GLN A 31 2.11 24.41 -10.91
CA GLN A 31 1.99 25.69 -10.22
C GLN A 31 1.07 25.60 -9.00
N ALA A 32 0.01 24.79 -9.07
CA ALA A 32 -0.84 24.53 -7.91
C ALA A 32 -0.04 23.92 -6.74
N GLU A 33 0.81 22.92 -7.01
CA GLU A 33 1.69 22.32 -6.00
C GLU A 33 2.64 23.35 -5.37
N ALA A 34 3.26 24.20 -6.19
CA ALA A 34 4.15 25.25 -5.70
C ALA A 34 3.41 26.26 -4.81
N LEU A 35 2.18 26.64 -5.16
CA LEU A 35 1.36 27.56 -4.39
C LEU A 35 0.87 26.94 -3.08
N TYR A 36 0.44 25.68 -3.08
CA TYR A 36 0.10 24.99 -1.82
C TYR A 36 1.32 24.81 -0.92
N SER A 37 2.50 24.55 -1.48
CA SER A 37 3.75 24.50 -0.71
C SER A 37 4.06 25.85 -0.03
N LYS A 38 3.82 26.98 -0.70
CA LYS A 38 3.91 28.31 -0.07
C LYS A 38 2.87 28.49 1.04
N ALA A 39 1.64 28.03 0.81
CA ALA A 39 0.59 28.08 1.84
C ALA A 39 0.99 27.31 3.10
N ILE A 40 1.54 26.09 2.93
CA ILE A 40 2.00 25.23 4.03
C ILE A 40 3.12 25.88 4.83
N ASN A 41 4.05 26.60 4.19
CA ASN A 41 5.09 27.33 4.91
C ASN A 41 4.53 28.43 5.83
N HIS A 42 3.37 29.01 5.49
CA HIS A 42 2.71 30.01 6.30
C HIS A 42 1.76 29.41 7.36
N ASP A 43 1.15 28.26 7.10
CA ASP A 43 0.24 27.58 8.03
C ASP A 43 0.45 26.04 7.98
N PRO A 44 1.51 25.52 8.62
CA PRO A 44 1.84 24.10 8.56
C PRO A 44 0.88 23.22 9.37
N SER A 45 0.03 23.81 10.22
CA SER A 45 -0.96 23.10 11.03
C SER A 45 -2.27 22.79 10.30
N ASN A 46 -2.45 23.30 9.08
CA ASN A 46 -3.71 23.20 8.37
C ASN A 46 -3.80 21.96 7.48
N PRO A 47 -4.61 20.94 7.84
CA PRO A 47 -4.71 19.69 7.10
C PRO A 47 -5.22 19.88 5.67
N LEU A 48 -6.01 20.92 5.40
CA LEU A 48 -6.58 21.17 4.07
C LEU A 48 -5.52 21.54 3.04
N LEU A 49 -4.42 22.17 3.47
CA LEU A 49 -3.34 22.54 2.55
C LEU A 49 -2.61 21.30 2.03
N TYR A 50 -2.39 20.32 2.91
CA TYR A 50 -1.79 19.05 2.55
C TYR A 50 -2.72 18.21 1.66
N THR A 51 -4.04 18.17 1.94
CA THR A 51 -4.99 17.43 1.07
C THR A 51 -5.20 18.08 -0.30
N ASN A 52 -5.02 19.39 -0.40
CA ASN A 52 -5.04 20.09 -1.67
C ASN A 52 -3.75 19.85 -2.47
N ARG A 53 -2.58 19.90 -1.80
CA ARG A 53 -1.30 19.58 -2.44
C ARG A 53 -1.22 18.13 -2.89
N SER A 54 -1.64 17.19 -2.05
CA SER A 54 -1.71 15.76 -2.42
C SER A 54 -2.61 15.51 -3.62
N MET A 55 -3.70 16.27 -3.80
CA MET A 55 -4.55 16.17 -4.99
C MET A 55 -3.79 16.62 -6.25
N ALA A 56 -3.04 17.73 -6.18
CA ALA A 56 -2.19 18.17 -7.29
C ALA A 56 -1.10 17.12 -7.59
N LEU A 57 -0.48 16.55 -6.55
CA LEU A 57 0.54 15.51 -6.69
C LEU A 57 -0.01 14.21 -7.29
N LEU A 58 -1.26 13.84 -7.00
CA LEU A 58 -1.94 12.70 -7.65
C LEU A 58 -2.09 12.93 -9.15
N LYS A 59 -2.47 14.15 -9.56
CA LYS A 59 -2.57 14.51 -10.99
C LYS A 59 -1.22 14.54 -11.69
N LEU A 60 -0.14 14.70 -10.94
CA LEU A 60 1.25 14.62 -11.42
C LEU A 60 1.84 13.20 -11.29
N HIS A 61 1.08 12.21 -10.81
CA HIS A 61 1.53 10.84 -10.57
C HIS A 61 2.74 10.71 -9.62
N LEU A 62 2.90 11.68 -8.70
CA LEU A 62 3.98 11.71 -7.71
C LEU A 62 3.56 10.98 -6.42
N TYR A 63 3.23 9.69 -6.53
CA TYR A 63 2.58 8.92 -5.47
C TYR A 63 3.33 8.87 -4.12
N PRO A 64 4.67 8.74 -4.05
CA PRO A 64 5.37 8.78 -2.77
C PRO A 64 5.15 10.09 -2.00
N ARG A 65 5.06 11.23 -2.71
CA ARG A 65 4.78 12.53 -2.10
C ARG A 65 3.31 12.65 -1.67
N VAL A 66 2.38 12.04 -2.41
CA VAL A 66 0.96 11.94 -2.00
C VAL A 66 0.84 11.22 -0.66
N ILE A 67 1.54 10.10 -0.47
CA ILE A 67 1.53 9.34 0.79
C ILE A 67 2.04 10.21 1.95
N LEU A 68 3.11 10.98 1.73
CA LEU A 68 3.65 11.87 2.76
C LEU A 68 2.63 12.94 3.19
N ASP A 69 2.05 13.64 2.22
CA ASP A 69 1.08 14.71 2.48
C ASP A 69 -0.21 14.18 3.10
N THR A 70 -0.73 13.07 2.61
CA THR A 70 -1.96 12.46 3.15
C THR A 70 -1.75 11.93 4.57
N ARG A 71 -0.62 11.28 4.86
CA ARG A 71 -0.28 10.85 6.23
C ARG A 71 -0.16 12.03 7.19
N HIS A 72 0.46 13.12 6.75
CA HIS A 72 0.56 14.32 7.57
C HIS A 72 -0.81 14.96 7.80
N ALA A 73 -1.65 15.06 6.76
CA ALA A 73 -3.02 15.55 6.87
C ALA A 73 -3.86 14.70 7.85
N ILE A 74 -3.70 13.37 7.83
CA ILE A 74 -4.35 12.43 8.76
C ILE A 74 -3.84 12.62 10.19
N SER A 75 -2.54 12.89 10.38
CA SER A 75 -1.98 13.17 11.69
C SER A 75 -2.54 14.44 12.33
N LEU A 76 -2.86 15.45 11.50
CA LEU A 76 -3.49 16.71 11.92
C LEU A 76 -5.01 16.59 12.09
N LEU A 77 -5.67 15.83 11.21
CA LEU A 77 -7.11 15.56 11.25
C LEU A 77 -7.38 14.07 10.98
N PRO A 78 -7.54 13.26 12.04
CA PRO A 78 -7.75 11.82 11.89
C PRO A 78 -9.06 11.45 11.16
N HIS A 79 -10.08 12.32 11.24
CA HIS A 79 -11.35 12.16 10.52
C HIS A 79 -11.31 12.97 9.21
N ASN A 80 -10.50 12.52 8.25
CA ASN A 80 -10.30 13.20 6.98
C ASN A 80 -10.51 12.25 5.80
N MET A 81 -11.77 12.10 5.40
CA MET A 81 -12.20 11.21 4.31
C MET A 81 -11.37 11.40 3.04
N LYS A 82 -11.11 12.65 2.64
CA LYS A 82 -10.34 12.97 1.41
C LYS A 82 -8.90 12.50 1.50
N ALA A 83 -8.23 12.68 2.64
CA ALA A 83 -6.85 12.24 2.82
C ALA A 83 -6.73 10.72 2.71
N TYR A 84 -7.65 9.96 3.33
CA TYR A 84 -7.68 8.50 3.20
C TYR A 84 -7.98 8.03 1.77
N PHE A 85 -8.90 8.70 1.07
CA PHE A 85 -9.22 8.37 -0.31
C PHE A 85 -8.00 8.57 -1.23
N GLN A 86 -7.33 9.72 -1.13
CA GLN A 86 -6.12 10.02 -1.89
C GLN A 86 -4.95 9.09 -1.53
N LEU A 87 -4.81 8.73 -0.25
CA LEU A 87 -3.82 7.77 0.22
C LEU A 87 -4.04 6.40 -0.43
N ALA A 88 -5.28 5.92 -0.44
CA ALA A 88 -5.64 4.67 -1.09
C ALA A 88 -5.36 4.70 -2.60
N GLN A 89 -5.66 5.81 -3.28
CA GLN A 89 -5.34 5.95 -4.71
C GLN A 89 -3.83 5.86 -4.98
N ALA A 90 -3.01 6.50 -4.15
CA ALA A 90 -1.55 6.42 -4.27
C ALA A 90 -1.02 5.02 -3.97
N GLN A 91 -1.57 4.33 -2.97
CA GLN A 91 -1.18 2.96 -2.61
C GLN A 91 -1.51 1.95 -3.71
N ILE A 92 -2.69 2.04 -4.34
CA ILE A 92 -3.02 1.25 -5.53
C ILE A 92 -2.02 1.51 -6.65
N ALA A 93 -1.72 2.77 -6.93
CA ALA A 93 -0.80 3.12 -8.01
C ALA A 93 0.65 2.64 -7.76
N LEU A 94 1.01 2.39 -6.51
CA LEU A 94 2.30 1.82 -6.11
C LEU A 94 2.27 0.28 -5.97
N GLY A 95 1.17 -0.38 -6.33
CA GLY A 95 1.06 -1.84 -6.25
C GLY A 95 0.88 -2.38 -4.83
N ASP A 96 0.35 -1.57 -3.91
CA ASP A 96 0.03 -1.96 -2.53
C ASP A 96 -1.49 -2.00 -2.23
N PRO A 97 -2.27 -2.90 -2.87
CA PRO A 97 -3.71 -3.01 -2.61
C PRO A 97 -4.09 -3.41 -1.18
N SER A 98 -3.26 -4.11 -0.39
CA SER A 98 -3.60 -4.41 1.01
C SER A 98 -3.68 -3.12 1.85
N SER A 99 -2.65 -2.27 1.76
CA SER A 99 -2.68 -0.97 2.43
C SER A 99 -3.76 -0.07 1.85
N ALA A 100 -3.94 -0.08 0.52
CA ALA A 100 -4.98 0.70 -0.12
C ALA A 100 -6.38 0.29 0.33
N LEU A 101 -6.65 -1.01 0.49
CA LEU A 101 -7.92 -1.52 0.96
C LEU A 101 -8.24 -0.99 2.36
N THR A 102 -7.25 -0.98 3.24
CA THR A 102 -7.37 -0.44 4.59
C THR A 102 -7.73 1.06 4.56
N SER A 103 -6.97 1.85 3.79
CA SER A 103 -7.21 3.28 3.62
C SER A 103 -8.56 3.57 2.96
N ALA A 104 -8.93 2.83 1.92
CA ALA A 104 -10.20 3.00 1.20
C ALA A 104 -11.41 2.65 2.06
N LYS A 105 -11.33 1.60 2.89
CA LYS A 105 -12.37 1.27 3.87
C LYS A 105 -12.58 2.40 4.87
N LYS A 106 -11.50 3.01 5.36
CA LYS A 106 -11.57 4.18 6.25
C LYS A 106 -12.20 5.40 5.57
N ALA A 107 -11.82 5.69 4.32
CA ALA A 107 -12.48 6.73 3.54
C ALA A 107 -13.98 6.46 3.36
N HIS A 108 -14.35 5.20 3.09
CA HIS A 108 -15.75 4.78 2.93
C HIS A 108 -16.55 4.94 4.22
N GLU A 109 -16.01 4.48 5.35
CA GLU A 109 -16.60 4.64 6.68
C GLU A 109 -16.96 6.11 6.96
N PHE A 110 -15.98 7.01 6.82
CA PHE A 110 -16.21 8.46 7.03
C PHE A 110 -17.17 9.06 6.01
N CYS A 111 -17.13 8.62 4.76
CA CYS A 111 -18.08 9.08 3.75
C CYS A 111 -19.53 8.67 4.10
N VAL A 112 -19.74 7.47 4.62
CA VAL A 112 -21.06 6.99 5.06
C VAL A 112 -21.54 7.78 6.28
N GLU A 113 -20.67 8.03 7.25
CA GLU A 113 -20.98 8.89 8.41
C GLU A 113 -21.42 10.30 7.99
N GLU A 114 -20.71 10.91 7.03
CA GLU A 114 -21.09 12.21 6.47
C GLU A 114 -22.45 12.15 5.77
N CYS A 115 -22.74 11.10 5.00
CA CYS A 115 -24.04 10.91 4.35
C CYS A 115 -25.19 10.80 5.37
N MET A 116 -25.00 10.01 6.43
CA MET A 116 -26.00 9.83 7.49
C MET A 116 -26.27 11.13 8.26
N SER A 117 -25.25 12.00 8.37
CA SER A 117 -25.35 13.28 9.05
C SER A 117 -25.88 14.42 8.15
N GLY A 118 -26.33 14.12 6.92
CA GLY A 118 -26.84 15.13 5.96
C GLY A 118 -25.75 15.95 5.25
N GLY A 119 -24.50 15.48 5.27
CA GLY A 119 -23.36 16.11 4.62
C GLY A 119 -23.26 15.84 3.12
N LYS A 120 -22.18 16.33 2.49
CA LYS A 120 -21.94 16.22 1.03
C LYS A 120 -21.35 14.87 0.58
N GLY A 121 -21.26 13.89 1.48
CA GLY A 121 -20.65 12.58 1.23
C GLY A 121 -21.30 11.79 0.07
N ALA A 122 -22.58 12.02 -0.21
CA ALA A 122 -23.33 11.25 -1.21
C ALA A 122 -22.72 11.34 -2.63
N SER A 123 -22.08 12.46 -2.96
CA SER A 123 -21.39 12.64 -4.25
C SER A 123 -20.08 11.84 -4.37
N SER A 124 -19.47 11.49 -3.24
CA SER A 124 -18.16 10.84 -3.17
C SER A 124 -18.25 9.33 -2.90
N ILE A 125 -19.42 8.83 -2.47
CA ILE A 125 -19.60 7.42 -2.09
C ILE A 125 -19.36 6.44 -3.26
N GLY A 126 -19.76 6.80 -4.48
CA GLY A 126 -19.56 5.97 -5.68
C GLY A 126 -18.08 5.72 -5.96
N PRO A 127 -17.27 6.77 -6.19
CA PRO A 127 -15.84 6.63 -6.41
C PRO A 127 -15.09 5.93 -5.25
N ILE A 128 -15.48 6.18 -4.00
CA ILE A 128 -14.85 5.55 -2.84
C ILE A 128 -15.19 4.05 -2.79
N THR A 129 -16.45 3.68 -3.04
CA THR A 129 -16.88 2.28 -3.10
C THR A 129 -16.16 1.54 -4.23
N GLU A 130 -16.04 2.16 -5.40
CA GLU A 130 -15.28 1.61 -6.53
C GLU A 130 -13.81 1.35 -6.15
N LEU A 131 -13.17 2.29 -5.45
CA LEU A 131 -11.80 2.12 -4.98
C LEU A 131 -11.67 0.97 -3.97
N VAL A 132 -12.63 0.80 -3.06
CA VAL A 132 -12.67 -0.35 -2.14
C VAL A 132 -12.77 -1.65 -2.92
N LEU A 133 -13.68 -1.73 -3.90
CA LEU A 133 -13.87 -2.95 -4.70
C LEU A 133 -12.64 -3.27 -5.54
N ARG A 134 -12.01 -2.25 -6.14
CA ARG A 134 -10.76 -2.39 -6.88
C ARG A 134 -9.63 -2.89 -5.98
N ALA A 135 -9.44 -2.27 -4.82
CA ALA A 135 -8.43 -2.69 -3.86
C ALA A 135 -8.66 -4.12 -3.39
N LYS A 136 -9.91 -4.52 -3.09
CA LYS A 136 -10.25 -5.91 -2.75
C LYS A 136 -9.92 -6.89 -3.87
N LYS A 137 -10.20 -6.53 -5.12
CA LYS A 137 -9.93 -7.38 -6.28
C LYS A 137 -8.42 -7.59 -6.46
N GLU A 138 -7.66 -6.50 -6.49
CA GLU A 138 -6.20 -6.56 -6.65
C GLU A 138 -5.53 -7.27 -5.46
N ASP A 139 -6.07 -7.12 -4.24
CA ASP A 139 -5.60 -7.84 -3.06
C ASP A 139 -5.93 -9.34 -3.12
N TRP A 140 -7.12 -9.71 -3.59
CA TRP A 140 -7.53 -11.11 -3.77
C TRP A 140 -6.75 -11.83 -4.88
N GLU A 141 -6.32 -11.10 -5.91
CA GLU A 141 -5.52 -11.64 -7.00
C GLU A 141 -4.06 -11.92 -6.60
N ARG A 142 -3.61 -11.42 -5.44
CA ARG A 142 -2.30 -11.75 -4.87
C ARG A 142 -2.28 -13.22 -4.44
N LYS A 143 -1.69 -14.05 -5.29
CA LYS A 143 -1.44 -15.47 -5.02
C LYS A 143 0.05 -15.74 -5.01
N VAL A 144 0.52 -16.46 -4.00
CA VAL A 144 1.86 -17.04 -4.05
C VAL A 144 1.87 -18.12 -5.13
N PRO A 145 2.84 -18.11 -6.05
CA PRO A 145 2.93 -19.15 -7.06
C PRO A 145 3.15 -20.52 -6.42
N ASP A 146 2.44 -21.55 -6.91
CA ASP A 146 2.51 -22.91 -6.36
C ASP A 146 3.94 -23.46 -6.27
N TRP A 147 4.82 -23.09 -7.21
CA TRP A 147 6.23 -23.50 -7.20
C TRP A 147 7.03 -22.95 -6.00
N CYS A 148 6.55 -21.90 -5.36
CA CYS A 148 7.18 -21.21 -4.24
C CYS A 148 6.69 -21.74 -2.87
N VAL A 149 5.62 -22.54 -2.87
CA VAL A 149 4.93 -23.03 -1.68
C VAL A 149 5.46 -24.41 -1.29
N ASP A 150 5.73 -24.59 0.00
CA ASP A 150 6.05 -25.89 0.57
C ASP A 150 4.78 -26.74 0.69
N ASP A 151 4.79 -27.95 0.11
CA ASP A 151 3.63 -28.86 0.16
C ASP A 151 3.34 -29.43 1.56
N ILE A 152 4.26 -29.27 2.52
CA ILE A 152 4.06 -29.73 3.90
C ILE A 152 3.45 -28.62 4.76
N THR A 153 4.03 -27.42 4.76
CA THR A 153 3.55 -26.31 5.62
C THR A 153 2.58 -25.37 4.93
N PHE A 154 2.47 -25.42 3.60
CA PHE A 154 1.75 -24.45 2.77
C PHE A 154 2.27 -23.01 2.97
N SER A 155 3.55 -22.85 3.27
CA SER A 155 4.21 -21.55 3.41
C SER A 155 5.23 -21.35 2.31
N VAL A 156 5.66 -20.11 2.07
CA VAL A 156 6.76 -19.84 1.14
C VAL A 156 8.04 -20.56 1.60
N MET A 157 8.67 -21.32 0.71
CA MET A 157 9.93 -22.01 0.98
C MET A 157 11.08 -21.01 1.17
N LEU A 158 11.84 -21.17 2.26
CA LEU A 158 13.02 -20.34 2.55
C LEU A 158 14.32 -21.08 2.19
N ASP A 159 14.36 -22.39 2.40
CA ASP A 159 15.52 -23.23 2.06
C ASP A 159 15.09 -24.51 1.34
N PRO A 160 14.65 -24.41 0.06
CA PRO A 160 14.12 -25.54 -0.68
C PRO A 160 15.18 -26.63 -0.93
N THR A 161 14.75 -27.89 -0.86
CA THR A 161 15.56 -29.09 -1.17
C THR A 161 15.07 -29.76 -2.45
N LYS A 162 15.93 -30.51 -3.16
CA LYS A 162 15.61 -31.16 -4.44
C LYS A 162 15.70 -32.69 -4.31
N THR A 163 14.56 -33.37 -4.37
CA THR A 163 14.44 -34.83 -4.43
C THR A 163 13.41 -35.32 -5.46
N GLY A 164 12.83 -34.41 -6.25
CA GLY A 164 11.75 -34.67 -7.20
C GLY A 164 10.79 -33.48 -7.15
N GLN A 165 9.93 -33.48 -6.14
CA GLN A 165 9.30 -32.27 -5.58
C GLN A 165 10.34 -31.48 -4.77
N SER A 166 10.12 -30.19 -4.57
CA SER A 166 10.91 -29.41 -3.60
C SER A 166 10.09 -29.14 -2.35
N TYR A 167 10.74 -29.26 -1.20
CA TYR A 167 10.17 -28.97 0.11
C TYR A 167 11.10 -28.01 0.85
N ASP A 168 10.56 -27.23 1.77
CA ASP A 168 11.39 -26.47 2.70
C ASP A 168 12.22 -27.43 3.56
N ARG A 169 13.52 -27.14 3.74
CA ARG A 169 14.42 -28.01 4.50
C ARG A 169 13.89 -28.30 5.90
N SER A 170 13.31 -27.31 6.59
CA SER A 170 12.85 -27.50 7.97
C SER A 170 11.68 -28.49 8.05
N SER A 171 10.74 -28.41 7.10
CA SER A 171 9.53 -29.22 7.08
C SER A 171 9.82 -30.67 6.67
N ILE A 172 10.61 -30.89 5.62
CA ILE A 172 10.98 -32.24 5.19
C ILE A 172 11.84 -32.96 6.24
N MET A 173 12.72 -32.24 6.92
CA MET A 173 13.54 -32.82 8.00
C MET A 173 12.67 -33.30 9.17
N GLU A 174 11.63 -32.56 9.53
CA GLU A 174 10.69 -32.97 10.58
C GLU A 174 9.82 -34.16 10.13
N HIS A 175 9.41 -34.20 8.85
CA HIS A 175 8.73 -35.35 8.28
C HIS A 175 9.59 -36.61 8.36
N LEU A 176 10.84 -36.54 7.90
CA LEU A 176 11.76 -37.68 7.83
C LEU A 176 12.13 -38.25 9.20
N ARG A 177 12.06 -37.44 10.27
CA ARG A 177 12.20 -37.94 11.65
C ARG A 177 11.07 -38.89 12.06
N ARG A 178 9.87 -38.71 11.50
CA ARG A 178 8.67 -39.50 11.83
C ARG A 178 8.46 -40.63 10.83
N SER A 179 8.77 -40.40 9.56
CA SER A 179 8.55 -41.34 8.48
C SER A 179 9.65 -41.18 7.42
N PRO A 180 10.51 -42.19 7.19
CA PRO A 180 11.63 -42.12 6.24
C PRO A 180 11.17 -42.35 4.80
N THR A 181 10.15 -41.60 4.37
CA THR A 181 9.57 -41.66 3.03
C THR A 181 9.32 -40.26 2.51
N ASP A 182 9.25 -40.09 1.19
CA ASP A 182 8.81 -38.86 0.56
C ASP A 182 7.31 -38.59 0.88
N PRO A 183 6.94 -37.36 1.32
CA PRO A 183 5.58 -37.04 1.73
C PRO A 183 4.52 -37.25 0.64
N LEU A 184 4.87 -37.02 -0.62
CA LEU A 184 3.96 -37.06 -1.76
C LEU A 184 3.93 -38.46 -2.40
N THR A 185 5.09 -38.97 -2.78
CA THR A 185 5.24 -40.21 -3.55
C THR A 185 5.26 -41.47 -2.69
N ARG A 186 5.56 -41.33 -1.38
CA ARG A 186 5.74 -42.43 -0.42
C ARG A 186 6.94 -43.34 -0.70
N GLU A 187 7.82 -42.94 -1.60
CA GLU A 187 9.07 -43.67 -1.86
C GLU A 187 10.04 -43.51 -0.67
N PRO A 188 10.95 -44.48 -0.42
CA PRO A 188 11.95 -44.33 0.63
C PRO A 188 12.83 -43.11 0.40
N LEU A 189 12.99 -42.26 1.43
CA LEU A 189 13.80 -41.05 1.36
C LEU A 189 14.57 -40.86 2.67
N GLN A 190 15.85 -40.51 2.58
CA GLN A 190 16.70 -40.26 3.74
C GLN A 190 17.21 -38.82 3.76
N VAL A 191 17.59 -38.36 4.96
CA VAL A 191 18.19 -37.02 5.15
C VAL A 191 19.45 -36.83 4.30
N SER A 192 20.22 -37.89 4.10
CA SER A 192 21.42 -37.89 3.25
C SER A 192 21.13 -37.62 1.78
N ASP A 193 19.89 -37.79 1.34
CA ASP A 193 19.48 -37.66 -0.06
C ASP A 193 19.07 -36.22 -0.37
N LEU A 194 18.76 -35.41 0.65
CA LEU A 194 18.39 -34.02 0.50
C LEU A 194 19.54 -33.22 -0.10
N ARG A 195 19.28 -32.56 -1.24
CA ARG A 195 20.22 -31.63 -1.89
C ARG A 195 19.62 -30.23 -1.89
N PRO A 196 20.39 -29.15 -1.59
CA PRO A 196 19.87 -27.79 -1.70
C PRO A 196 19.41 -27.48 -3.14
N ASN A 197 18.24 -26.86 -3.29
CA ASN A 197 17.75 -26.35 -4.57
C ASN A 197 18.07 -24.85 -4.70
N LEU A 198 19.34 -24.54 -5.01
CA LEU A 198 19.83 -23.15 -5.04
C LEU A 198 19.08 -22.26 -6.06
N ALA A 199 18.66 -22.83 -7.20
CA ALA A 199 17.93 -22.09 -8.22
C ALA A 199 16.53 -21.71 -7.74
N LEU A 200 15.80 -22.66 -7.13
CA LEU A 200 14.48 -22.38 -6.57
C LEU A 200 14.57 -21.41 -5.39
N ARG A 201 15.60 -21.55 -4.55
CA ARG A 201 15.85 -20.62 -3.46
C ARG A 201 16.01 -19.19 -3.95
N ALA A 202 16.84 -18.97 -4.98
CA ALA A 202 17.01 -17.65 -5.58
C ALA A 202 15.69 -17.09 -6.13
N ALA A 203 14.86 -17.93 -6.77
CA ALA A 203 13.56 -17.53 -7.29
C ALA A 203 12.55 -17.18 -6.17
N CYS A 204 12.52 -17.95 -5.07
CA CYS A 204 11.71 -17.63 -3.89
C CYS A 204 12.15 -16.32 -3.23
N GLU A 205 13.47 -16.10 -3.10
CA GLU A 205 14.04 -14.87 -2.54
C GLU A 205 13.71 -13.64 -3.41
N GLU A 206 13.82 -13.75 -4.73
CA GLU A 206 13.42 -12.70 -5.67
C GLU A 206 11.93 -12.41 -5.59
N PHE A 207 11.09 -13.45 -5.58
CA PHE A 207 9.64 -13.31 -5.42
C PHE A 207 9.29 -12.57 -4.12
N LEU A 208 9.89 -12.92 -2.98
CA LEU A 208 9.65 -12.26 -1.70
C LEU A 208 10.16 -10.80 -1.67
N GLN A 209 11.25 -10.49 -2.36
CA GLN A 209 11.74 -9.11 -2.47
C GLN A 209 10.77 -8.22 -3.23
N GLU A 210 10.18 -8.73 -4.31
CA GLU A 210 9.18 -8.01 -5.10
C GLU A 210 7.79 -8.03 -4.42
N ASN A 211 7.51 -9.09 -3.67
CA ASN A 211 6.21 -9.37 -3.06
C ASN A 211 6.36 -9.52 -1.55
N GLY A 212 6.83 -8.48 -0.86
CA GLY A 212 7.01 -8.50 0.59
C GLY A 212 5.74 -8.85 1.38
N TRP A 213 4.56 -8.73 0.77
CA TRP A 213 3.29 -9.18 1.32
C TRP A 213 3.17 -10.71 1.47
N ALA A 214 3.95 -11.48 0.71
CA ALA A 214 3.89 -12.94 0.69
C ALA A 214 4.65 -13.60 1.85
N VAL A 215 5.36 -12.82 2.67
CA VAL A 215 6.06 -13.34 3.86
C VAL A 215 5.08 -13.96 4.86
N ASP A 216 3.85 -13.44 4.93
CA ASP A 216 2.79 -13.88 5.85
C ASP A 216 1.69 -14.71 5.14
N TRP A 217 1.97 -15.23 3.94
CA TRP A 217 1.01 -16.05 3.17
C TRP A 217 0.83 -17.45 3.78
#